data_AF-A0A9X0WGM8-F1
#
_entry.id   AF-A0A9X0WGM8-F1
#
_cell.length_a   1.000
_cell.length_b   1.000
_cell.length_c   1.000
_cell.angle_alpha   90.00
_cell.angle_beta   90.00
_cell.angle_gamma   90.00
#
_symmetry.space_group_name_H-M   'P 1'
#
loop_
_entity.id
_entity.type
_entity.pdbx_description
1 polymer ?
#
loop_
_entity_poly.entity_id
_entity_poly.type
_entity_poly.pdbx_seq_one_letter_code
_entity_poly.pdbx_strand_id
1 'polypeptide(L)'
;MVVSALLLTACGSTPGDQADTPQGTWAGQPIGPPPARNAGLKRAMIRRAIQEWESFEQQVVVLQGRQESIPNVGAWEDDASHAGRVNRYWRAVGRPSLDGMDCQHPWSAAFLSWIMRDLGVSEDQFRPASAHWIYLTQIIERASDSGRYFVPRRIQDYTPEPGDLICAGRGRSPLQPVGGDTRAAQLQGAPTHCDLVVGKRDQQLEVIGGNVRNSVSKSILELDDRGRLQPVPRRPWFLIIENRL
;
A
#
# COMPACT_ATOMS: atom_id res chain seq x y z
N MET A 1 -35.71 64.35 -5.95
CA MET A 1 -35.37 63.23 -5.05
C MET A 1 -34.93 62.06 -5.91
N VAL A 2 -33.63 61.95 -6.19
CA VAL A 2 -33.00 60.79 -6.86
C VAL A 2 -31.65 60.63 -6.18
N VAL A 3 -31.45 59.52 -5.49
CA VAL A 3 -30.24 59.20 -4.73
C VAL A 3 -29.37 58.32 -5.61
N SER A 4 -28.19 58.82 -6.00
CA SER A 4 -27.14 58.04 -6.65
C SER A 4 -26.43 57.17 -5.61
N ALA A 5 -26.48 55.85 -5.77
CA ALA A 5 -25.70 54.91 -4.97
C ALA A 5 -24.51 54.41 -5.79
N LEU A 6 -23.29 54.74 -5.36
CA LEU A 6 -22.05 54.13 -5.84
C LEU A 6 -21.98 52.68 -5.32
N LEU A 7 -21.84 51.72 -6.23
CA LEU A 7 -21.50 50.34 -5.90
C LEU A 7 -19.97 50.16 -5.99
N LEU A 8 -19.32 50.04 -4.84
CA LEU A 8 -17.93 49.59 -4.72
C LEU A 8 -17.92 48.05 -4.78
N THR A 9 -17.39 47.49 -5.85
CA THR A 9 -17.08 46.05 -5.95
C THR A 9 -15.80 45.76 -5.19
N ALA A 10 -15.91 45.16 -4.00
CA ALA A 10 -14.79 44.59 -3.27
C ALA A 10 -14.62 43.11 -3.66
N CYS A 11 -13.48 42.77 -4.25
CA CYS A 11 -13.04 41.39 -4.44
C CYS A 11 -12.67 40.78 -3.09
N GLY A 12 -13.55 39.98 -2.49
CA GLY A 12 -13.22 39.15 -1.34
C GLY A 12 -12.66 37.81 -1.81
N SER A 13 -11.35 37.62 -1.77
CA SER A 13 -10.72 36.29 -1.84
C SER A 13 -10.83 35.65 -0.46
N THR A 14 -11.64 34.60 -0.33
CA THR A 14 -11.71 33.80 0.90
C THR A 14 -10.46 32.92 1.02
N PRO A 15 -9.62 33.05 2.07
CA PRO A 15 -8.65 32.04 2.41
C PRO A 15 -9.38 30.98 3.26
N GLY A 16 -9.70 29.84 2.66
CA GLY A 16 -10.44 28.76 3.32
C GLY A 16 -9.70 27.43 3.25
N ASP A 17 -9.22 27.00 4.41
CA ASP A 17 -8.94 25.63 4.84
C ASP A 17 -7.82 24.84 4.14
N GLN A 18 -6.58 25.23 4.41
CA GLN A 18 -5.56 24.22 4.72
C GLN A 18 -5.75 23.81 6.18
N ALA A 19 -6.64 22.84 6.40
CA ALA A 19 -6.75 22.18 7.68
C ALA A 19 -5.38 21.59 8.04
N ASP A 20 -4.79 22.14 9.09
CA ASP A 20 -3.53 21.73 9.72
C ASP A 20 -3.74 20.32 10.29
N THR A 21 -3.67 19.33 9.41
CA THR A 21 -3.77 17.92 9.78
C THR A 21 -2.48 17.62 10.54
N PRO A 22 -2.53 17.12 11.79
CA PRO A 22 -1.32 16.88 12.56
C PRO A 22 -0.35 16.04 11.72
N GLN A 23 0.74 16.69 11.27
CA GLN A 23 1.81 16.00 10.57
C GLN A 23 2.39 15.03 11.57
N GLY A 24 2.09 13.74 11.38
CA GLY A 24 2.66 12.70 12.23
C GLY A 24 4.18 12.73 12.16
N THR A 25 4.84 12.06 13.10
CA THR A 25 6.30 11.92 13.06
C THR A 25 6.69 10.49 12.70
N TRP A 26 7.82 10.37 12.00
CA TRP A 26 8.50 9.10 11.75
C TRP A 26 9.93 9.21 12.24
N ALA A 27 10.33 8.33 13.16
CA ALA A 27 11.66 8.36 13.79
C ALA A 27 12.03 9.72 14.42
N GLY A 28 11.03 10.42 14.98
CA GLY A 28 11.19 11.73 15.60
C GLY A 28 11.24 12.91 14.62
N GLN A 29 11.18 12.66 13.31
CA GLN A 29 11.12 13.72 12.28
C GLN A 29 9.68 13.95 11.83
N PRO A 30 9.27 15.20 11.56
CA PRO A 30 7.96 15.48 10.98
C PRO A 30 7.79 14.85 9.59
N ILE A 31 6.63 14.27 9.33
CA ILE A 31 6.22 13.87 7.98
C ILE A 31 5.88 15.13 7.20
N GLY A 32 6.47 15.30 6.02
CA GLY A 32 6.30 16.50 5.21
C GLY A 32 4.85 16.71 4.75
N PRO A 33 4.45 17.94 4.35
CA PRO A 33 3.10 18.24 3.89
C PRO A 33 2.59 17.27 2.79
N PRO A 34 1.29 16.91 2.78
CA PRO A 34 0.72 16.04 1.76
C PRO A 34 0.68 16.71 0.38
N PRO A 35 0.63 15.93 -0.70
CA PRO A 35 0.36 16.44 -2.04
C PRO A 35 -1.09 16.96 -2.16
N ALA A 36 -1.42 17.58 -3.29
CA ALA A 36 -2.81 17.77 -3.68
C ALA A 36 -3.52 16.40 -3.76
N ARG A 37 -4.75 16.34 -3.23
CA ARG A 37 -5.57 15.12 -3.27
C ARG A 37 -5.81 14.70 -4.72
N ASN A 38 -5.65 13.41 -4.98
CA ASN A 38 -6.00 12.72 -6.20
C ASN A 38 -6.74 11.41 -5.89
N ALA A 39 -7.98 11.54 -5.40
CA ALA A 39 -8.85 10.41 -5.11
C ALA A 39 -9.13 9.54 -6.35
N GLY A 40 -9.01 10.10 -7.57
CA GLY A 40 -9.14 9.36 -8.82
C GLY A 40 -8.04 8.31 -8.98
N LEU A 41 -6.79 8.72 -8.79
CA LEU A 41 -5.62 7.83 -8.84
C LEU A 41 -5.64 6.80 -7.70
N LYS A 42 -5.97 7.21 -6.47
CA LYS A 42 -6.14 6.27 -5.34
C LYS A 42 -7.17 5.18 -5.66
N ARG A 43 -8.37 5.56 -6.16
CA ARG A 43 -9.38 4.58 -6.57
C ARG A 43 -8.92 3.71 -7.76
N ALA A 44 -8.10 4.25 -8.66
CA ALA A 44 -7.56 3.48 -9.77
C ALA A 44 -6.59 2.38 -9.30
N MET A 45 -5.74 2.65 -8.30
CA MET A 45 -4.86 1.65 -7.67
C MET A 45 -5.67 0.49 -7.09
N ILE A 46 -6.70 0.82 -6.30
CA ILE A 46 -7.61 -0.16 -5.69
C ILE A 46 -8.31 -1.00 -6.76
N ARG A 47 -8.91 -0.35 -7.77
CA ARG A 47 -9.60 -1.06 -8.87
C ARG A 47 -8.64 -1.97 -9.64
N ARG A 48 -7.41 -1.53 -9.90
CA ARG A 48 -6.42 -2.33 -10.63
C ARG A 48 -6.05 -3.60 -9.86
N ALA A 49 -5.91 -3.53 -8.53
CA ALA A 49 -5.67 -4.71 -7.71
C ALA A 49 -6.87 -5.67 -7.71
N ILE A 50 -8.10 -5.13 -7.60
CA ILE A 50 -9.34 -5.93 -7.66
C ILE A 50 -9.47 -6.67 -9.00
N GLN A 51 -9.19 -6.01 -10.13
CA GLN A 51 -9.24 -6.62 -11.46
C GLN A 51 -8.26 -7.78 -11.64
N GLU A 52 -7.05 -7.66 -11.08
CA GLU A 52 -6.11 -8.79 -11.11
C GLU A 52 -6.55 -9.92 -10.17
N TRP A 53 -7.09 -9.63 -8.99
CA TRP A 53 -7.69 -10.64 -8.11
C TRP A 53 -8.86 -11.39 -8.79
N GLU A 54 -9.73 -10.67 -9.50
CA GLU A 54 -10.81 -11.27 -10.31
C GLU A 54 -10.25 -12.15 -11.43
N SER A 55 -9.17 -11.71 -12.08
CA SER A 55 -8.48 -12.49 -13.11
C SER A 55 -7.82 -13.76 -12.58
N PHE A 56 -7.49 -13.80 -11.29
CA PHE A 56 -6.96 -14.97 -10.57
C PHE A 56 -8.07 -15.77 -9.87
N GLU A 57 -9.30 -15.71 -10.41
CA GLU A 57 -10.45 -16.50 -9.94
C GLU A 57 -10.81 -16.25 -8.47
N GLN A 58 -10.54 -15.02 -8.02
CA GLN A 58 -11.03 -14.47 -6.76
C GLN A 58 -10.57 -15.25 -5.51
N GLN A 59 -9.34 -15.77 -5.47
CA GLN A 59 -8.81 -16.48 -4.29
C GLN A 59 -8.99 -15.65 -3.00
N VAL A 60 -9.57 -16.26 -1.95
CA VAL A 60 -9.78 -15.62 -0.65
C VAL A 60 -9.00 -16.35 0.42
N VAL A 61 -8.20 -15.61 1.20
CA VAL A 61 -7.50 -16.06 2.39
C VAL A 61 -8.11 -15.35 3.61
N VAL A 62 -8.44 -16.09 4.67
CA VAL A 62 -8.93 -15.49 5.91
C VAL A 62 -7.91 -15.72 7.01
N LEU A 63 -7.47 -14.64 7.65
CA LEU A 63 -6.53 -14.64 8.77
C LEU A 63 -7.27 -14.18 10.03
N GLN A 64 -7.62 -15.14 10.89
CA GLN A 64 -8.37 -14.91 12.12
C GLN A 64 -7.59 -15.47 13.31
N GLY A 65 -7.12 -14.58 14.18
CA GLY A 65 -6.18 -14.91 15.26
C GLY A 65 -4.97 -15.73 14.78
N ARG A 66 -4.92 -17.01 15.15
CA ARG A 66 -3.84 -17.94 14.77
C ARG A 66 -4.18 -18.82 13.57
N GLN A 67 -5.43 -18.77 13.11
CA GLN A 67 -5.92 -19.62 12.04
C GLN A 67 -5.80 -18.92 10.70
N GLU A 68 -5.50 -19.72 9.68
CA GLU A 68 -5.55 -19.31 8.29
C GLU A 68 -6.41 -20.34 7.54
N SER A 69 -7.36 -19.84 6.76
CA SER A 69 -8.17 -20.67 5.87
C SER A 69 -8.20 -20.07 4.47
N ILE A 70 -8.48 -20.91 3.48
CA ILE A 70 -8.63 -20.51 2.07
C ILE A 70 -10.03 -20.96 1.63
N PRO A 71 -11.10 -20.23 1.99
CA PRO A 71 -12.48 -20.63 1.69
C PRO A 71 -12.78 -20.62 0.19
N ASN A 72 -12.03 -19.87 -0.61
CA ASN A 72 -12.07 -19.92 -2.06
C ASN A 72 -10.65 -20.05 -2.61
N VAL A 73 -10.36 -21.14 -3.31
CA VAL A 73 -9.08 -21.36 -4.01
C VAL A 73 -9.25 -20.83 -5.43
N GLY A 74 -8.35 -19.94 -5.86
CA GLY A 74 -8.36 -19.40 -7.22
C GLY A 74 -7.26 -20.01 -8.07
N ALA A 75 -7.00 -19.39 -9.22
CA ALA A 75 -5.95 -19.80 -10.15
C ALA A 75 -4.55 -19.58 -9.56
N TRP A 76 -3.60 -20.40 -9.97
CA TRP A 76 -2.23 -20.36 -9.48
C TRP A 76 -1.30 -19.65 -10.48
N GLU A 77 -0.15 -19.20 -9.99
CA GLU A 77 0.84 -18.47 -10.78
C GLU A 77 1.40 -19.27 -11.96
N ASP A 78 1.49 -20.59 -11.83
CA ASP A 78 2.06 -21.53 -12.80
C ASP A 78 1.03 -22.13 -13.77
N ASP A 79 -0.24 -21.70 -13.69
CA ASP A 79 -1.22 -22.01 -14.73
C ASP A 79 -0.86 -21.26 -16.03
N ALA A 80 -0.96 -21.92 -17.18
CA ALA A 80 -0.46 -21.39 -18.46
C ALA A 80 -1.01 -19.98 -18.82
N SER A 81 -2.28 -19.69 -18.48
CA SER A 81 -2.88 -18.37 -18.68
C SER A 81 -2.39 -17.31 -17.69
N HIS A 82 -1.91 -17.71 -16.52
CA HIS A 82 -1.54 -16.83 -15.40
C HIS A 82 -0.04 -16.59 -15.31
N ALA A 83 0.78 -17.54 -15.75
CA ALA A 83 2.23 -17.33 -15.87
C ALA A 83 2.55 -16.12 -16.75
N GLY A 84 1.87 -15.99 -17.89
CA GLY A 84 1.99 -14.81 -18.77
C GLY A 84 1.53 -13.50 -18.11
N ARG A 85 0.60 -13.55 -17.15
CA ARG A 85 0.20 -12.37 -16.36
C ARG A 85 1.29 -11.99 -15.36
N VAL A 86 1.83 -12.96 -14.61
CA VAL A 86 2.93 -12.74 -13.66
C VAL A 86 4.16 -12.15 -14.37
N ASN A 87 4.43 -12.60 -15.60
CA ASN A 87 5.47 -12.05 -16.45
C ASN A 87 5.28 -10.54 -16.76
N ARG A 88 4.04 -10.03 -16.85
CA ARG A 88 3.80 -8.57 -16.97
C ARG A 88 4.27 -7.82 -15.74
N TYR A 89 4.06 -8.39 -14.55
CA TYR A 89 4.53 -7.79 -13.30
C TYR A 89 6.06 -7.75 -13.27
N TRP A 90 6.72 -8.84 -13.66
CA TRP A 90 8.17 -8.90 -13.74
C TRP A 90 8.79 -7.91 -14.74
N ARG A 91 8.15 -7.71 -15.89
CA ARG A 91 8.57 -6.69 -16.87
C ARG A 91 8.57 -5.28 -16.28
N ALA A 92 7.60 -4.94 -15.42
CA ALA A 92 7.51 -3.62 -14.79
C ALA A 92 8.74 -3.27 -13.92
N VAL A 93 9.47 -4.29 -13.47
CA VAL A 93 10.66 -4.17 -12.62
C VAL A 93 11.95 -4.65 -13.32
N GLY A 94 11.93 -4.70 -14.66
CA GLY A 94 13.12 -4.99 -15.46
C GLY A 94 13.57 -6.46 -15.46
N ARG A 95 12.66 -7.41 -15.19
CA ARG A 95 12.96 -8.86 -15.18
C ARG A 95 12.14 -9.63 -16.23
N PRO A 96 12.26 -9.32 -17.54
CA PRO A 96 11.35 -9.85 -18.57
C PRO A 96 11.44 -11.36 -18.80
N SER A 97 12.52 -12.01 -18.33
CA SER A 97 12.72 -13.46 -18.45
C SER A 97 12.00 -14.28 -17.39
N LEU A 98 11.44 -13.63 -16.35
CA LEU A 98 10.73 -14.31 -15.27
C LEU A 98 9.23 -14.32 -15.52
N ASP A 99 8.56 -15.43 -15.23
CA ASP A 99 7.11 -15.55 -15.28
C ASP A 99 6.55 -16.22 -14.02
N GLY A 100 5.36 -16.81 -14.11
CA GLY A 100 4.75 -17.54 -12.99
C GLY A 100 5.22 -18.97 -12.83
N MET A 101 5.94 -19.53 -13.81
CA MET A 101 6.59 -20.84 -13.69
C MET A 101 7.84 -20.76 -12.79
N ASP A 102 8.42 -19.58 -12.63
CA ASP A 102 9.56 -19.29 -11.75
C ASP A 102 9.17 -19.21 -10.25
N CYS A 103 8.55 -20.27 -9.73
CA CYS A 103 7.93 -20.35 -8.39
C CYS A 103 8.91 -20.05 -7.23
N GLN A 104 10.22 -20.14 -7.45
CA GLN A 104 11.26 -19.80 -6.49
C GLN A 104 11.40 -18.27 -6.26
N HIS A 105 10.87 -17.45 -7.16
CA HIS A 105 11.00 -15.99 -7.11
C HIS A 105 9.68 -15.34 -6.65
N PRO A 106 9.63 -14.75 -5.44
CA PRO A 106 8.43 -14.09 -4.97
C PRO A 106 8.18 -12.79 -5.75
N TRP A 107 7.02 -12.70 -6.41
CA TRP A 107 6.67 -11.58 -7.30
C TRP A 107 5.75 -10.53 -6.65
N SER A 108 5.50 -10.60 -5.34
CA SER A 108 4.61 -9.69 -4.62
C SER A 108 5.00 -8.20 -4.75
N ALA A 109 6.31 -7.90 -4.77
CA ALA A 109 6.81 -6.55 -4.98
C ALA A 109 6.71 -6.09 -6.44
N ALA A 110 6.92 -7.02 -7.38
CA ALA A 110 6.75 -6.78 -8.81
C ALA A 110 5.28 -6.46 -9.14
N PHE A 111 4.34 -7.15 -8.50
CA PHE A 111 2.90 -6.89 -8.62
C PHE A 111 2.53 -5.47 -8.21
N LEU A 112 2.90 -5.02 -7.00
CA LEU A 112 2.61 -3.65 -6.57
C LEU A 112 3.32 -2.62 -7.46
N SER A 113 4.59 -2.87 -7.82
CA SER A 113 5.34 -2.01 -8.73
C SER A 113 4.67 -1.87 -10.10
N TRP A 114 4.09 -2.96 -10.63
CA TRP A 114 3.34 -2.94 -11.86
C TRP A 114 2.06 -2.12 -11.74
N ILE A 115 1.29 -2.24 -10.65
CA ILE A 115 0.11 -1.40 -10.42
C ILE A 115 0.49 0.08 -10.45
N MET A 116 1.54 0.46 -9.72
CA MET A 116 1.97 1.86 -9.63
C MET A 116 2.43 2.38 -11.00
N ARG A 117 3.26 1.60 -11.71
CA ARG A 117 3.80 1.97 -13.02
C ARG A 117 2.72 2.05 -14.10
N ASP A 118 1.78 1.11 -14.13
CA ASP A 118 0.67 1.07 -15.09
C ASP A 118 -0.26 2.29 -14.95
N LEU A 119 -0.38 2.82 -13.73
CA LEU A 119 -1.18 4.01 -13.43
C LEU A 119 -0.38 5.32 -13.51
N GLY A 120 0.86 5.28 -13.98
CA GLY A 120 1.69 6.48 -14.18
C GLY A 120 2.20 7.13 -12.89
N VAL A 121 2.25 6.40 -11.77
CA VAL A 121 2.92 6.88 -10.56
C VAL A 121 4.40 7.04 -10.87
N SER A 122 4.95 8.23 -10.62
CA SER A 122 6.36 8.51 -10.91
C SER A 122 7.28 7.66 -10.03
N GLU A 123 8.45 7.28 -10.57
CA GLU A 123 9.46 6.53 -9.80
C GLU A 123 10.01 7.34 -8.61
N ASP A 124 9.88 8.67 -8.68
CA ASP A 124 10.15 9.56 -7.55
C ASP A 124 9.23 9.24 -6.37
N GLN A 125 7.94 8.99 -6.62
CA GLN A 125 6.93 8.68 -5.61
C GLN A 125 6.96 7.22 -5.16
N PHE A 126 7.19 6.29 -6.10
CA PHE A 126 7.25 4.86 -5.83
C PHE A 126 8.22 4.18 -6.81
N ARG A 127 9.43 3.85 -6.36
CA ARG A 127 10.45 3.19 -7.19
C ARG A 127 10.06 1.74 -7.52
N PRO A 128 9.79 1.37 -8.79
CA PRO A 128 9.50 -0.01 -9.16
C PRO A 128 10.67 -0.93 -8.81
N ALA A 129 10.38 -2.05 -8.14
CA ALA A 129 11.43 -2.96 -7.68
C ALA A 129 10.94 -4.39 -7.49
N SER A 130 11.84 -5.36 -7.67
CA SER A 130 11.56 -6.78 -7.43
C SER A 130 11.50 -7.17 -5.95
N ALA A 131 11.72 -6.24 -5.01
CA ALA A 131 11.69 -6.50 -3.58
C ALA A 131 11.06 -5.32 -2.83
N HIS A 132 10.18 -5.62 -1.85
CA HIS A 132 9.43 -4.59 -1.11
C HIS A 132 10.35 -3.59 -0.42
N TRP A 133 11.43 -4.07 0.20
CA TRP A 133 12.35 -3.22 0.95
C TRP A 133 12.90 -2.03 0.14
N ILE A 134 13.01 -2.14 -1.19
CA ILE A 134 13.61 -1.08 -2.03
C ILE A 134 12.74 0.18 -2.04
N TYR A 135 11.44 0.08 -2.35
CA TYR A 135 10.56 1.25 -2.30
C TYR A 135 10.18 1.63 -0.87
N LEU A 136 10.13 0.69 0.07
CA LEU A 136 9.92 1.02 1.48
C LEU A 136 11.06 1.89 2.04
N THR A 137 12.31 1.57 1.69
CA THR A 137 13.48 2.40 2.02
C THR A 137 13.31 3.81 1.46
N GLN A 138 12.99 3.95 0.16
CA GLN A 138 12.77 5.27 -0.45
C GLN A 138 11.65 6.06 0.25
N ILE A 139 10.52 5.41 0.56
CA ILE A 139 9.37 6.05 1.22
C ILE A 139 9.73 6.53 2.62
N ILE A 140 10.48 5.72 3.39
CA ILE A 140 10.92 6.08 4.73
C ILE A 140 11.96 7.22 4.71
N GLU A 141 12.97 7.14 3.86
CA GLU A 141 14.03 8.16 3.76
C GLU A 141 13.50 9.52 3.35
N ARG A 142 12.41 9.53 2.58
CA ARG A 142 11.81 10.75 2.04
C ARG A 142 10.54 11.18 2.75
N ALA A 143 10.22 10.60 3.92
CA ALA A 143 8.99 10.88 4.63
C ALA A 143 8.83 12.37 5.02
N SER A 144 9.94 13.09 5.23
CA SER A 144 9.97 14.52 5.53
C SER A 144 9.76 15.43 4.30
N ASP A 145 9.86 14.88 3.09
CA ASP A 145 9.71 15.66 1.86
C ASP A 145 8.24 16.10 1.69
N SER A 146 8.04 17.28 1.10
CA SER A 146 6.71 17.74 0.72
C SER A 146 6.16 16.96 -0.47
N GLY A 147 4.85 16.75 -0.52
CA GLY A 147 4.18 16.20 -1.69
C GLY A 147 4.36 14.69 -1.89
N ARG A 148 4.84 13.95 -0.88
CA ARG A 148 4.94 12.48 -0.96
C ARG A 148 3.56 11.83 -0.96
N TYR A 149 3.29 10.99 -1.96
CA TYR A 149 2.05 10.24 -2.07
C TYR A 149 1.95 9.18 -0.98
N PHE A 150 3.09 8.60 -0.63
CA PHE A 150 3.21 7.50 0.32
C PHE A 150 4.09 7.92 1.49
N VAL A 151 3.63 7.67 2.72
CA VAL A 151 4.40 7.95 3.95
C VAL A 151 4.27 6.82 4.96
N PRO A 152 5.29 6.58 5.79
CA PRO A 152 5.25 5.52 6.79
C PRO A 152 4.36 5.89 8.00
N ARG A 153 3.64 4.89 8.52
CA ARG A 153 2.82 4.96 9.72
C ARG A 153 3.07 3.75 10.61
N ARG A 154 3.05 3.98 11.93
CA ARG A 154 3.20 2.92 12.93
C ARG A 154 1.92 2.11 13.04
N ILE A 155 2.05 0.79 13.15
CA ILE A 155 0.90 -0.12 13.27
C ILE A 155 0.04 0.16 14.50
N GLN A 156 0.65 0.69 15.58
CA GLN A 156 -0.04 0.98 16.84
C GLN A 156 -0.74 2.35 16.87
N ASP A 157 -0.41 3.26 15.95
CA ASP A 157 -0.85 4.66 15.99
C ASP A 157 -1.77 5.03 14.82
N TYR A 158 -1.92 4.14 13.85
CA TYR A 158 -2.64 4.41 12.62
C TYR A 158 -3.58 3.26 12.26
N THR A 159 -4.79 3.63 11.84
CA THR A 159 -5.81 2.72 11.34
C THR A 159 -5.70 2.69 9.81
N PRO A 160 -5.39 1.54 9.19
CA PRO A 160 -5.29 1.45 7.73
C PRO A 160 -6.61 1.80 7.03
N GLU A 161 -6.50 2.47 5.90
CA GLU A 161 -7.61 2.86 5.03
C GLU A 161 -7.42 2.33 3.60
N PRO A 162 -8.50 2.19 2.80
CA PRO A 162 -8.39 1.78 1.41
C PRO A 162 -7.43 2.68 0.60
N GLY A 163 -6.46 2.04 -0.05
CA GLY A 163 -5.39 2.67 -0.80
C GLY A 163 -4.03 2.60 -0.11
N ASP A 164 -3.98 2.28 1.18
CA ASP A 164 -2.74 2.10 1.93
C ASP A 164 -2.07 0.76 1.61
N LEU A 165 -0.78 0.64 1.93
CA LEU A 165 -0.08 -0.65 1.94
C LEU A 165 0.15 -1.09 3.38
N ILE A 166 -0.07 -2.37 3.67
CA ILE A 166 0.30 -2.96 4.97
C ILE A 166 1.42 -3.95 4.75
N CYS A 167 2.45 -3.91 5.60
CA CYS A 167 3.69 -4.64 5.39
C CYS A 167 4.04 -5.53 6.59
N ALA A 168 4.41 -6.77 6.29
CA ALA A 168 4.84 -7.77 7.26
C ALA A 168 6.25 -8.30 6.93
N GLY A 169 6.98 -8.69 7.98
CA GLY A 169 8.19 -9.49 7.81
C GLY A 169 7.83 -10.88 7.25
N ARG A 170 8.73 -11.44 6.44
CA ARG A 170 8.61 -12.81 5.90
C ARG A 170 9.76 -13.67 6.42
N GLY A 171 9.50 -14.95 6.68
CA GLY A 171 10.53 -15.89 7.13
C GLY A 171 10.79 -15.83 8.65
N ARG A 172 11.94 -16.37 9.07
CA ARG A 172 12.23 -16.67 10.49
C ARG A 172 12.85 -15.50 11.26
N SER A 173 13.25 -14.44 10.57
CA SER A 173 13.86 -13.24 11.16
C SER A 173 12.86 -12.09 11.10
N PRO A 174 12.01 -11.93 12.13
CA PRO A 174 11.07 -10.82 12.16
C PRO A 174 11.83 -9.49 12.20
N LEU A 175 11.42 -8.55 11.36
CA LEU A 175 11.82 -7.16 11.51
C LEU A 175 11.34 -6.68 12.89
N GLN A 176 12.23 -6.02 13.63
CA GLN A 176 11.94 -5.47 14.96
C GLN A 176 11.96 -3.94 14.86
N PRO A 177 10.78 -3.29 14.73
CA PRO A 177 10.69 -1.85 14.82
C PRO A 177 11.22 -1.34 16.16
N VAL A 178 11.97 -0.24 16.14
CA VAL A 178 12.48 0.40 17.36
C VAL A 178 11.53 1.55 17.72
N GLY A 179 10.83 1.43 18.86
CA GLY A 179 9.80 2.41 19.23
C GLY A 179 8.63 2.48 18.22
N GLY A 180 8.39 1.39 17.48
CA GLY A 180 7.41 1.32 16.39
C GLY A 180 7.90 1.80 15.04
N ASP A 181 9.04 2.49 14.97
CA ASP A 181 9.62 2.95 13.71
C ASP A 181 10.54 1.90 13.12
N THR A 182 10.52 1.79 11.80
CA THR A 182 11.49 1.00 11.03
C THR A 182 12.43 1.95 10.30
N ARG A 183 13.74 1.77 10.49
CA ARG A 183 14.77 2.52 9.77
C ARG A 183 15.08 1.87 8.43
N ALA A 184 15.44 2.67 7.43
CA ALA A 184 15.87 2.19 6.11
C ALA A 184 16.95 1.10 6.18
N ALA A 185 17.94 1.27 7.06
CA ALA A 185 19.02 0.29 7.26
C ALA A 185 18.51 -1.10 7.72
N GLN A 186 17.39 -1.16 8.46
CA GLN A 186 16.80 -2.43 8.90
C GLN A 186 16.10 -3.17 7.76
N LEU A 187 15.67 -2.45 6.71
CA LEU A 187 14.98 -3.03 5.56
C LEU A 187 15.94 -3.62 4.53
N GLN A 188 17.20 -3.21 4.50
CA GLN A 188 18.13 -3.60 3.45
C GLN A 188 18.27 -5.13 3.35
N GLY A 189 17.81 -5.70 2.23
CA GLY A 189 17.80 -7.14 1.99
C GLY A 189 16.79 -7.93 2.85
N ALA A 190 15.95 -7.25 3.64
CA ALA A 190 15.01 -7.89 4.54
C ALA A 190 13.89 -8.60 3.77
N PRO A 191 13.60 -9.86 4.11
CA PRO A 191 12.46 -10.59 3.56
C PRO A 191 11.17 -9.94 4.06
N THR A 192 10.45 -9.29 3.16
CA THR A 192 9.26 -8.48 3.46
C THR A 192 8.15 -8.77 2.45
N HIS A 193 6.92 -8.50 2.86
CA HIS A 193 5.74 -8.61 2.02
C HIS A 193 4.78 -7.48 2.35
N CYS A 194 4.21 -6.85 1.33
CA CYS A 194 3.13 -5.88 1.50
C CYS A 194 1.92 -6.24 0.63
N ASP A 195 0.74 -5.90 1.14
CA ASP A 195 -0.56 -6.02 0.47
C ASP A 195 -1.19 -4.62 0.37
N LEU A 196 -1.98 -4.37 -0.68
CA LEU A 196 -2.75 -3.13 -0.86
C LEU A 196 -4.10 -3.26 -0.16
N VAL A 197 -4.46 -2.31 0.70
CA VAL A 197 -5.79 -2.23 1.29
C VAL A 197 -6.80 -1.82 0.22
N VAL A 198 -7.81 -2.64 0.00
CA VAL A 198 -8.85 -2.41 -1.02
C VAL A 198 -10.23 -2.17 -0.41
N GLY A 199 -10.42 -2.53 0.84
CA GLY A 199 -11.68 -2.36 1.54
C GLY A 199 -11.51 -2.42 3.05
N LYS A 200 -12.46 -1.83 3.75
CA LYS A 200 -12.57 -1.88 5.20
C LYS A 200 -14.05 -1.88 5.54
N ARG A 201 -14.48 -2.87 6.32
CA ARG A 201 -15.87 -3.06 6.73
C ARG A 201 -15.86 -3.50 8.19
N ASP A 202 -16.49 -2.71 9.05
CA ASP A 202 -16.50 -2.94 10.50
C ASP A 202 -15.07 -3.13 11.04
N GLN A 203 -14.82 -4.25 11.72
CA GLN A 203 -13.50 -4.64 12.26
C GLN A 203 -12.72 -5.56 11.30
N GLN A 204 -13.06 -5.54 10.00
CA GLN A 204 -12.37 -6.31 8.98
C GLN A 204 -11.69 -5.40 7.96
N LEU A 205 -10.48 -5.80 7.58
CA LEU A 205 -9.69 -5.18 6.52
C LEU A 205 -9.56 -6.16 5.35
N GLU A 206 -9.87 -5.70 4.15
CA GLU A 206 -9.66 -6.45 2.91
C GLU A 206 -8.40 -5.93 2.23
N VAL A 207 -7.44 -6.81 2.01
CA VAL A 207 -6.19 -6.47 1.32
C VAL A 207 -5.94 -7.41 0.14
N ILE A 208 -5.35 -6.90 -0.94
CA ILE A 208 -4.97 -7.69 -2.10
C ILE A 208 -3.47 -7.62 -2.29
N GLY A 209 -2.84 -8.77 -2.51
CA GLY A 209 -1.44 -8.85 -2.88
C GLY A 209 -1.14 -9.99 -3.83
N GLY A 210 -0.04 -9.83 -4.56
CA GLY A 210 0.52 -10.85 -5.41
C GLY A 210 1.34 -11.87 -4.63
N ASN A 211 1.49 -13.08 -5.18
CA ASN A 211 2.20 -14.22 -4.59
C ASN A 211 1.77 -14.53 -3.14
N VAL A 212 0.49 -14.30 -2.84
CA VAL A 212 -0.12 -14.76 -1.59
C VAL A 212 -0.74 -16.11 -1.90
N ARG A 213 -0.18 -17.18 -1.33
CA ARG A 213 -0.57 -18.56 -1.65
C ARG A 213 -0.54 -18.81 -3.17
N ASN A 214 0.57 -18.45 -3.80
CA ASN A 214 0.87 -18.65 -5.22
C ASN A 214 -0.16 -18.03 -6.17
N SER A 215 -0.85 -16.96 -5.74
CA SER A 215 -1.91 -16.31 -6.52
C SER A 215 -1.93 -14.80 -6.24
N VAL A 216 -2.77 -14.06 -6.98
CA VAL A 216 -3.26 -12.75 -6.52
C VAL A 216 -4.45 -13.02 -5.60
N SER A 217 -4.25 -12.88 -4.28
CA SER A 217 -5.28 -13.21 -3.30
C SER A 217 -5.82 -11.98 -2.60
N LYS A 218 -7.12 -12.02 -2.28
CA LYS A 218 -7.69 -11.16 -1.26
C LYS A 218 -7.52 -11.81 0.11
N SER A 219 -6.87 -11.13 1.03
CA SER A 219 -6.81 -11.54 2.44
C SER A 219 -7.80 -10.72 3.27
N ILE A 220 -8.58 -11.40 4.12
CA ILE A 220 -9.45 -10.81 5.13
C ILE A 220 -8.72 -10.85 6.47
N LEU A 221 -8.55 -9.69 7.09
CA LEU A 221 -7.83 -9.51 8.35
C LEU A 221 -8.76 -8.94 9.42
N GLU A 222 -8.55 -9.32 10.67
CA GLU A 222 -9.20 -8.70 11.82
C GLU A 222 -8.43 -7.47 12.32
N LEU A 223 -9.16 -6.41 12.61
CA LEU A 223 -8.69 -5.21 13.28
C LEU A 223 -9.01 -5.31 14.79
N ASP A 224 -8.24 -4.63 15.63
CA ASP A 224 -8.58 -4.49 17.06
C ASP A 224 -9.79 -3.55 17.26
N ASP A 225 -10.26 -3.43 18.49
CA ASP A 225 -11.39 -2.54 18.84
C ASP A 225 -11.13 -1.06 18.51
N ARG A 226 -9.88 -0.69 18.23
CA ARG A 226 -9.47 0.65 17.82
C ARG A 226 -9.22 0.77 16.32
N GLY A 227 -9.53 -0.27 15.54
CA GLY A 227 -9.35 -0.30 14.09
C GLY A 227 -7.90 -0.57 13.63
N ARG A 228 -7.01 -1.03 14.51
CA ARG A 228 -5.59 -1.24 14.19
C ARG A 228 -5.28 -2.67 13.81
N LEU A 229 -4.21 -2.86 13.03
CA LEU A 229 -3.75 -4.19 12.63
C LEU A 229 -3.35 -5.03 13.85
N GLN A 230 -3.87 -6.25 13.90
CA GLN A 230 -3.44 -7.23 14.88
C GLN A 230 -2.34 -8.12 14.30
N PRO A 231 -1.26 -8.42 15.05
CA PRO A 231 -0.25 -9.34 14.60
C PRO A 231 -0.84 -10.75 14.46
N VAL A 232 -0.66 -11.38 13.29
CA VAL A 232 -0.99 -12.79 13.09
C VAL A 232 0.31 -13.59 12.87
N PRO A 233 0.43 -14.85 13.34
CA PRO A 233 1.71 -15.57 13.36
C PRO A 233 2.44 -15.64 12.01
N ARG A 234 1.72 -15.62 10.89
CA ARG A 234 2.28 -15.65 9.52
C ARG A 234 2.47 -14.27 8.89
N ARG A 235 1.91 -13.22 9.49
CA ARG A 235 2.07 -11.82 9.07
C ARG A 235 2.37 -10.97 10.31
N PRO A 236 3.63 -10.96 10.78
CA PRO A 236 4.07 -10.00 11.79
C PRO A 236 4.14 -8.62 11.13
N TRP A 237 2.99 -7.92 11.13
CA TRP A 237 2.88 -6.56 10.61
C TRP A 237 3.85 -5.64 11.34
N PHE A 238 4.54 -4.78 10.60
CA PHE A 238 5.55 -3.89 11.17
C PHE A 238 5.45 -2.45 10.64
N LEU A 239 4.73 -2.23 9.53
CA LEU A 239 4.66 -0.94 8.87
C LEU A 239 3.36 -0.81 8.08
N ILE A 240 2.76 0.37 8.15
CA ILE A 240 1.71 0.81 7.23
C ILE A 240 2.32 1.92 6.37
N ILE A 241 2.04 1.90 5.08
CA ILE A 241 2.33 3.00 4.16
C ILE A 241 1.00 3.67 3.84
N GLU A 242 0.79 4.84 4.44
CA GLU A 242 -0.38 5.66 4.15
C GLU A 242 -0.28 6.24 2.74
N ASN A 243 -1.35 6.09 1.98
CA ASN A 243 -1.55 6.75 0.70
C ASN A 243 -2.33 8.06 0.90
N ARG A 244 -1.66 9.19 0.67
CA ARG A 244 -2.17 10.55 0.94
C ARG A 244 -2.85 11.22 -0.26
N LEU A 245 -3.13 10.47 -1.33
CA LEU A 245 -3.88 10.92 -2.50
C LEU A 245 -5.39 11.05 -2.22
#